data_AF-A0A2K3NTX1-F1
#
_entry.id   AF-A0A2K3NTX1-F1
#
_cell.length_a   1.000
_cell.length_b   1.000
_cell.length_c   1.000
_cell.angle_alpha   90.00
_cell.angle_beta   90.00
_cell.angle_gamma   90.00
#
_symmetry.space_group_name_H-M   'P 1'
#
loop_
_entity.id
_entity.type
_entity.pdbx_description
1 polymer ?
#
loop_
_entity_poly.entity_id
_entity_poly.type
_entity_poly.pdbx_seq_one_letter_code
_entity_poly.pdbx_strand_id
1 'polypeptide(L)'
;EVRRIRQEHPDDPSAVKKGRVKGYLNITRAFGAGFLKQPKQNDAMLETFKINYIGESPYITCSPSLHHQKLSSSDKFLILSSDGLYQYFTNEEAVAKVESFIIMFPDKNPAQLLIEEALSQAAKKAGMEFHELLDIPQGERRLYHDDISIVIISLEGKIWRSLV
;
A
#
# COMPACT_ATOMS: atom_id res chain seq x y z
N GLU A 1 0.59 -13.74 8.67
CA GLU A 1 1.00 -12.61 9.54
C GLU A 1 0.32 -12.54 10.91
N VAL A 2 -1.00 -12.39 11.05
CA VAL A 2 -1.62 -12.29 12.40
C VAL A 2 -1.31 -13.49 13.30
N ARG A 3 -1.39 -14.72 12.76
CA ARG A 3 -1.01 -15.95 13.49
C ARG A 3 0.45 -15.92 13.93
N ARG A 4 1.36 -15.48 13.06
CA ARG A 4 2.80 -15.34 13.35
C ARG A 4 3.02 -14.44 14.58
N ILE A 5 2.44 -13.24 14.57
CA ILE A 5 2.58 -12.29 15.69
C ILE A 5 2.03 -12.88 17.00
N ARG A 6 0.86 -13.53 16.97
CA ARG A 6 0.27 -14.15 18.16
C ARG A 6 1.10 -15.32 18.70
N GLN A 7 1.78 -16.06 17.84
CA GLN A 7 2.66 -17.16 18.24
C GLN A 7 3.99 -16.67 18.81
N GLU A 8 4.54 -15.58 18.27
CA GLU A 8 5.75 -14.93 18.78
C GLU A 8 5.52 -14.20 20.11
N HIS A 9 4.27 -13.85 20.41
CA HIS A 9 3.86 -13.11 21.61
C HIS A 9 2.71 -13.83 22.34
N PRO A 10 2.92 -15.07 22.83
CA PRO A 10 1.85 -15.87 23.45
C PRO A 10 1.30 -15.25 24.74
N ASP A 11 2.13 -14.49 25.45
CA ASP A 11 1.78 -13.83 26.71
C ASP A 11 1.09 -12.47 26.51
N ASP A 12 0.96 -11.99 25.27
CA ASP A 12 0.31 -10.73 24.94
C ASP A 12 -0.96 -10.95 24.09
N PRO A 13 -2.13 -11.13 24.73
CA PRO A 13 -3.40 -11.26 24.01
C PRO A 13 -3.76 -9.99 23.21
N SER A 14 -3.10 -8.86 23.51
CA SER A 14 -3.29 -7.57 22.83
C SER A 14 -2.30 -7.32 21.69
N ALA A 15 -1.41 -8.26 21.37
CA ALA A 15 -0.39 -8.13 20.32
C ALA A 15 -1.01 -7.71 18.97
N VAL A 16 -2.22 -8.18 18.67
CA VAL A 16 -3.05 -7.70 17.56
C VAL A 16 -4.45 -7.37 18.06
N LYS A 17 -4.84 -6.09 18.00
CA LYS A 17 -6.12 -5.56 18.48
C LYS A 17 -6.84 -4.83 17.35
N LYS A 18 -8.11 -5.19 17.09
CA LYS A 18 -8.94 -4.60 16.02
C LYS A 18 -8.23 -4.55 14.65
N GLY A 19 -7.54 -5.62 14.28
CA GLY A 19 -6.81 -5.72 13.02
C GLY A 19 -5.45 -4.98 12.98
N ARG A 20 -5.05 -4.32 14.08
CA ARG A 20 -3.81 -3.54 14.17
C ARG A 20 -2.80 -4.15 15.13
N VAL A 21 -1.52 -4.09 14.79
CA VAL A 21 -0.43 -4.46 15.70
C VAL A 21 -0.41 -3.49 16.87
N LYS A 22 -0.58 -4.01 18.08
CA LYS A 22 -0.75 -3.26 19.34
C LYS A 22 -1.82 -2.16 19.30
N GLY A 23 -2.75 -2.22 18.34
CA GLY A 23 -3.76 -1.18 18.12
C GLY A 23 -3.29 0.02 17.29
N TYR A 24 -2.00 0.10 16.91
CA TYR A 24 -1.41 1.29 16.28
C TYR A 24 -1.21 1.16 14.78
N LEU A 25 -0.68 0.04 14.26
CA LEU A 25 -0.36 -0.11 12.84
C LEU A 25 -1.19 -1.19 12.15
N ASN A 26 -1.71 -0.88 10.95
CA ASN A 26 -2.37 -1.86 10.07
C ASN A 26 -1.36 -2.76 9.34
N ILE A 27 -0.07 -2.38 9.30
CA ILE A 27 1.01 -3.16 8.66
C ILE A 27 1.76 -3.99 9.70
N THR A 28 2.16 -5.20 9.32
CA THR A 28 2.89 -6.14 10.20
C THR A 28 4.38 -6.18 9.94
N ARG A 29 4.83 -5.52 8.86
CA ARG A 29 6.23 -5.39 8.48
C ARG A 29 6.50 -3.99 7.96
N ALA A 30 7.56 -3.36 8.44
CA ALA A 30 7.92 -2.01 8.06
C ALA A 30 9.39 -1.70 8.40
N PHE A 31 10.00 -0.82 7.63
CA PHE A 31 11.13 -0.03 8.12
C PHE A 31 10.64 1.00 9.15
N GLY A 32 11.52 1.50 10.02
CA GLY A 32 11.13 2.44 11.09
C GLY A 32 10.23 1.79 12.15
N ALA A 33 9.29 2.56 12.71
CA ALA A 33 8.35 2.13 13.76
C ALA A 33 9.03 1.42 14.96
N GLY A 34 10.13 2.01 15.43
CA GLY A 34 10.99 1.45 16.46
C GLY A 34 10.28 1.13 17.78
N PHE A 35 9.25 1.90 18.13
CA PHE A 35 8.43 1.68 19.33
C PHE A 35 7.71 0.32 19.35
N LEU A 36 7.58 -0.35 18.19
CA LEU A 36 7.06 -1.72 18.08
C LEU A 36 8.15 -2.79 17.94
N LYS A 37 9.42 -2.40 17.98
CA LYS A 37 10.57 -3.29 17.74
C LYS A 37 11.50 -3.42 18.94
N GLN A 38 11.63 -2.36 19.73
CA GLN A 38 12.52 -2.34 20.89
C GLN A 38 11.88 -1.55 22.05
N PRO A 39 11.86 -2.09 23.28
CA PRO A 39 11.35 -1.37 24.45
C PRO A 39 11.97 0.01 24.64
N LYS A 40 13.30 0.13 24.50
CA LYS A 40 14.01 1.42 24.62
C LYS A 40 13.49 2.48 23.63
N GLN A 41 13.10 2.08 22.42
CA GLN A 41 12.55 3.00 21.43
C GLN A 41 11.10 3.38 21.74
N ASN A 42 10.34 2.49 22.40
CA ASN A 42 9.02 2.78 22.94
C ASN A 42 9.11 3.76 24.13
N ASP A 43 10.07 3.56 25.03
CA ASP A 43 10.26 4.41 26.21
C ASP A 43 10.63 5.85 25.85
N ALA A 44 11.29 6.04 24.69
CA ALA A 44 11.63 7.34 24.13
C ALA A 44 10.45 8.06 23.45
N MET A 45 9.30 7.42 23.27
CA MET A 45 8.10 8.06 22.73
C MET A 45 7.43 8.96 23.77
N LEU A 46 6.64 9.93 23.30
CA LEU A 46 5.70 10.64 24.19
C LEU A 46 4.69 9.64 24.75
N GLU A 47 4.24 9.84 25.99
CA GLU A 47 3.34 8.92 26.71
C GLU A 47 2.12 8.49 25.88
N THR A 48 1.52 9.41 25.11
CA THR A 48 0.35 9.13 24.26
C THR A 48 0.63 8.12 23.13
N PHE A 49 1.88 7.96 22.72
CA PHE A 49 2.28 7.03 21.66
C PHE A 49 2.94 5.76 22.20
N LYS A 50 3.15 5.66 23.51
CA LYS A 50 3.71 4.45 24.12
C LYS A 50 2.72 3.31 23.99
N ILE A 51 3.24 2.14 23.67
CA ILE A 51 2.52 0.88 23.82
C ILE A 51 2.85 0.24 25.17
N ASN A 52 1.93 -0.56 25.68
CA ASN A 52 2.28 -1.55 26.70
C ASN A 52 3.14 -2.64 26.04
N TYR A 53 4.45 -2.48 26.06
CA TYR A 53 5.41 -3.40 25.47
C TYR A 53 5.64 -4.57 26.43
N ILE A 54 5.41 -5.81 25.98
CA ILE A 54 5.60 -7.02 26.80
C ILE A 54 6.83 -7.78 26.28
N GLY A 55 7.80 -8.01 27.17
CA GLY A 55 9.07 -8.65 26.83
C GLY A 55 9.97 -7.77 25.96
N GLU A 56 10.90 -8.40 25.23
CA GLU A 56 11.88 -7.72 24.38
C GLU A 56 11.72 -8.03 22.89
N SER A 57 10.91 -9.02 22.55
CA SER A 57 10.67 -9.44 21.16
C SER A 57 10.00 -8.32 20.35
N PRO A 58 10.37 -8.13 19.07
CA PRO A 58 9.70 -7.16 18.20
C PRO A 58 8.29 -7.63 17.80
N TYR A 59 7.31 -6.73 17.77
CA TYR A 59 5.95 -7.02 17.28
C TYR A 59 5.84 -6.95 15.75
N ILE A 60 6.71 -6.15 15.11
CA ILE A 60 6.84 -6.06 13.66
C ILE A 60 8.28 -6.28 13.22
N THR A 61 8.48 -6.71 11.98
CA THR A 61 9.82 -6.91 11.41
C THR A 61 10.04 -6.02 10.18
N CYS A 62 11.29 -5.74 9.82
CA CYS A 62 11.63 -5.17 8.51
C CYS A 62 12.06 -6.23 7.49
N SER A 63 12.07 -7.51 7.86
CA SER A 63 12.42 -8.60 6.95
C SER A 63 11.30 -8.81 5.91
N PRO A 64 11.60 -8.70 4.60
CA PRO A 64 10.59 -8.85 3.56
C PRO A 64 10.12 -10.31 3.45
N SER A 65 9.02 -10.52 2.73
CA SER A 65 8.70 -11.83 2.17
C SER A 65 9.35 -11.94 0.79
N LEU A 66 10.09 -13.01 0.53
CA LEU A 66 10.71 -13.25 -0.76
C LEU A 66 9.81 -14.15 -1.62
N HIS A 67 9.52 -13.70 -2.84
CA HIS A 67 8.86 -14.51 -3.85
C HIS A 67 9.72 -14.53 -5.11
N HIS A 68 9.92 -15.72 -5.68
CA HIS A 68 10.66 -15.90 -6.92
C HIS A 68 9.73 -16.50 -7.97
N GLN A 69 9.59 -15.81 -9.10
CA GLN A 69 8.78 -16.23 -10.22
C GLN A 69 9.64 -16.34 -11.47
N LYS A 70 9.62 -17.50 -12.12
CA LYS A 70 10.26 -17.69 -13.42
C LYS A 70 9.30 -17.17 -14.50
N LEU A 71 9.75 -16.19 -15.26
CA LEU A 71 8.96 -15.62 -16.34
C LEU A 71 8.79 -16.61 -17.50
N SER A 72 7.65 -16.47 -18.17
CA SER A 72 7.22 -17.19 -19.34
C SER A 72 6.84 -16.19 -20.45
N SER A 73 6.65 -16.68 -21.67
CA SER A 73 6.21 -15.85 -22.78
C SER A 73 4.77 -15.32 -22.63
N SER A 74 4.00 -15.81 -21.65
CA SER A 74 2.67 -15.30 -21.34
C SER A 74 2.66 -14.13 -20.33
N ASP A 75 3.78 -13.87 -19.66
CA ASP A 75 3.88 -12.77 -18.70
C ASP A 75 4.14 -11.44 -19.42
N LYS A 76 3.15 -10.54 -19.40
CA LYS A 76 3.21 -9.29 -20.19
C LYS A 76 3.79 -8.11 -19.43
N PHE A 77 3.40 -7.96 -18.16
CA PHE A 77 3.79 -6.84 -17.32
C PHE A 77 3.69 -7.19 -15.83
N LEU A 78 4.33 -6.37 -15.00
CA LEU A 78 4.21 -6.40 -13.54
C LEU A 78 3.75 -5.03 -13.03
N ILE A 79 2.72 -5.01 -12.19
CA ILE A 79 2.25 -3.81 -11.49
C ILE A 79 2.81 -3.83 -10.06
N LEU A 80 3.54 -2.79 -9.69
CA LEU A 80 3.93 -2.49 -8.31
C LEU A 80 3.20 -1.23 -7.88
N SER A 81 2.46 -1.27 -6.77
CA SER A 81 1.67 -0.13 -6.33
C SER A 81 1.51 -0.05 -4.81
N SER A 82 1.17 1.16 -4.33
CA SER A 82 0.71 1.36 -2.95
C SER A 82 -0.71 0.84 -2.75
N ASP A 83 -1.11 0.62 -1.49
CA ASP A 83 -2.45 0.19 -1.11
C ASP A 83 -3.55 1.19 -1.49
N GLY A 84 -3.20 2.48 -1.65
CA GLY A 84 -4.10 3.53 -2.14
C GLY A 84 -4.81 3.18 -3.45
N LEU A 85 -4.16 2.45 -4.37
CA LEU A 85 -4.79 1.98 -5.60
C LEU A 85 -5.93 0.98 -5.30
N TYR A 86 -5.66 0.02 -4.42
CA TYR A 86 -6.54 -1.11 -4.12
C TYR A 86 -7.68 -0.76 -3.18
N GLN A 87 -7.82 0.52 -2.81
CA GLN A 87 -9.05 1.04 -2.22
C GLN A 87 -10.17 1.19 -3.26
N TYR A 88 -9.83 1.20 -4.56
CA TYR A 88 -10.74 1.42 -5.68
C TYR A 88 -10.69 0.32 -6.75
N PHE A 89 -9.73 -0.60 -6.65
CA PHE A 89 -9.55 -1.69 -7.60
C PHE A 89 -9.31 -3.01 -6.90
N THR A 90 -9.86 -4.07 -7.46
CA THR A 90 -9.35 -5.42 -7.30
C THR A 90 -8.08 -5.64 -8.13
N ASN A 91 -7.32 -6.70 -7.84
CA ASN A 91 -6.14 -7.05 -8.65
C ASN A 91 -6.54 -7.33 -10.10
N GLU A 92 -7.65 -8.02 -10.29
CA GLU A 92 -8.17 -8.44 -11.58
C GLU A 92 -8.63 -7.24 -12.42
N GLU A 93 -9.31 -6.26 -11.81
CA GLU A 93 -9.70 -5.02 -12.48
C GLU A 93 -8.48 -4.20 -12.91
N ALA A 94 -7.49 -4.04 -12.03
CA ALA A 94 -6.27 -3.31 -12.36
C ALA A 94 -5.54 -3.95 -13.56
N VAL A 95 -5.40 -5.28 -13.56
CA VAL A 95 -4.78 -6.03 -14.67
C VAL A 95 -5.59 -5.88 -15.96
N ALA A 96 -6.91 -6.07 -15.90
CA ALA A 96 -7.78 -5.97 -17.07
C ALA A 96 -7.76 -4.56 -17.70
N LYS A 97 -7.71 -3.51 -16.87
CA LYS A 97 -7.59 -2.13 -17.31
C LYS A 97 -6.27 -1.88 -18.04
N VAL A 98 -5.16 -2.31 -17.45
CA VAL A 98 -3.84 -2.17 -18.08
C VAL A 98 -3.79 -2.97 -19.39
N GLU A 99 -4.22 -4.22 -19.39
CA GLU A 99 -4.20 -5.08 -20.57
C GLU A 99 -5.01 -4.50 -21.75
N SER A 100 -6.23 -4.03 -21.47
CA SER A 100 -7.06 -3.39 -22.49
C SER A 100 -6.41 -2.10 -23.01
N PHE A 101 -5.86 -1.28 -22.11
CA PHE A 101 -5.29 0.01 -22.46
C PHE A 101 -4.01 -0.10 -23.29
N ILE A 102 -3.09 -1.01 -22.96
CA ILE A 102 -1.85 -1.18 -23.71
C ILE A 102 -2.08 -1.68 -25.14
N ILE A 103 -3.20 -2.37 -25.40
CA ILE A 103 -3.61 -2.81 -26.74
C ILE A 103 -4.17 -1.63 -27.53
N MET A 104 -5.04 -0.82 -26.92
CA MET A 104 -5.69 0.31 -27.59
C MET A 104 -4.77 1.53 -27.78
N PHE A 105 -3.88 1.78 -26.83
CA PHE A 105 -3.04 2.97 -26.75
C PHE A 105 -1.59 2.60 -26.41
N PRO A 106 -0.87 1.91 -27.30
CA PRO A 106 0.44 1.32 -27.00
C PRO A 106 1.51 2.33 -26.53
N ASP A 107 1.40 3.58 -26.97
CA ASP A 107 2.35 4.66 -26.68
C ASP A 107 2.00 5.48 -25.43
N LYS A 108 0.84 5.24 -24.81
CA LYS A 108 0.40 5.98 -23.63
C LYS A 108 0.79 5.26 -22.35
N ASN A 109 1.01 6.03 -21.27
CA ASN A 109 1.41 5.50 -19.98
C ASN A 109 0.23 4.79 -19.28
N PRO A 110 0.24 3.45 -19.11
CA PRO A 110 -0.85 2.74 -18.44
C PRO A 110 -0.96 3.05 -16.94
N ALA A 111 0.13 3.52 -16.30
CA ALA A 111 0.08 3.89 -14.88
C ALA A 111 -0.74 5.17 -14.67
N GLN A 112 -0.66 6.11 -15.61
CA GLN A 112 -1.46 7.34 -15.58
C GLN A 112 -2.95 7.04 -15.71
N LEU A 113 -3.34 6.09 -16.58
CA LEU A 113 -4.72 5.61 -16.66
C LEU A 113 -5.23 5.15 -15.28
N LEU A 114 -4.48 4.28 -14.60
CA LEU A 114 -4.91 3.75 -13.30
C LEU A 114 -5.04 4.85 -12.25
N ILE A 115 -4.16 5.86 -12.25
CA ILE A 115 -4.25 7.02 -11.36
C ILE A 115 -5.52 7.83 -11.65
N GLU A 116 -5.76 8.18 -12.91
CA GLU A 116 -6.93 8.96 -13.34
C GLU A 116 -8.25 8.24 -13.00
N GLU A 117 -8.32 6.92 -13.23
CA GLU A 117 -9.50 6.14 -12.87
C GLU A 117 -9.68 6.00 -11.35
N ALA A 118 -8.60 5.79 -10.59
CA ALA A 118 -8.67 5.72 -9.12
C ALA A 118 -9.20 7.04 -8.53
N LEU A 119 -8.66 8.17 -8.99
CA LEU A 119 -9.10 9.49 -8.58
C LEU A 119 -10.54 9.78 -9.03
N SER A 120 -10.93 9.34 -10.23
CA SER A 120 -12.33 9.44 -10.67
C SER A 120 -13.28 8.65 -9.78
N GLN A 121 -12.88 7.46 -9.31
CA GLN A 121 -13.67 6.68 -8.35
C GLN A 121 -13.70 7.35 -6.96
N ALA A 122 -12.58 7.94 -6.52
CA ALA A 122 -12.51 8.71 -5.28
C ALA A 122 -13.47 9.90 -5.30
N ALA A 123 -13.49 10.68 -6.39
CA ALA A 123 -14.40 11.80 -6.58
C ALA A 123 -15.88 11.36 -6.51
N LYS A 124 -16.23 10.29 -7.25
CA LYS A 124 -17.58 9.70 -7.22
C LYS A 124 -17.99 9.25 -5.81
N LYS A 125 -17.08 8.59 -5.08
CA LYS A 125 -17.33 8.14 -3.70
C LYS A 125 -17.53 9.32 -2.74
N ALA A 126 -16.88 10.44 -3.01
CA ALA A 126 -17.03 11.69 -2.27
C ALA A 126 -18.24 12.53 -2.71
N GLY A 127 -18.96 12.11 -3.76
CA GLY A 127 -20.12 12.82 -4.30
C GLY A 127 -19.78 14.13 -5.02
N MET A 128 -18.60 14.20 -5.65
CA MET A 128 -18.12 15.37 -6.38
C MET A 128 -17.57 15.01 -7.76
N GLU A 129 -17.43 16.02 -8.61
CA GLU A 129 -16.81 15.88 -9.92
C GLU A 129 -15.29 15.72 -9.83
N PHE A 130 -14.69 15.12 -10.87
CA PHE A 130 -13.25 14.84 -10.90
C PHE A 130 -12.39 16.10 -10.75
N HIS A 131 -12.78 17.20 -11.40
CA HIS A 131 -12.04 18.46 -11.32
C HIS A 131 -12.11 19.05 -9.90
N GLU A 132 -13.24 18.91 -9.20
CA GLU A 132 -13.40 19.40 -7.83
C GLU A 132 -12.44 18.69 -6.88
N LEU A 133 -12.24 17.37 -7.07
CA LEU A 133 -11.27 16.59 -6.30
C LEU A 133 -9.83 17.09 -6.53
N LEU A 134 -9.47 17.43 -7.76
CA LEU A 134 -8.12 17.91 -8.09
C LEU A 134 -7.83 19.30 -7.49
N ASP A 135 -8.86 20.14 -7.39
CA ASP A 135 -8.76 21.50 -6.84
C ASP A 135 -8.65 21.52 -5.30
N ILE A 136 -8.84 20.38 -4.62
CA ILE A 136 -8.72 20.30 -3.16
C ILE A 136 -7.29 20.67 -2.73
N PRO A 137 -7.14 21.60 -1.76
CA PRO A 137 -5.84 22.03 -1.26
C PRO A 137 -4.99 20.88 -0.69
N GLN A 138 -3.67 21.02 -0.84
CA GLN A 138 -2.72 20.11 -0.24
C GLN A 138 -2.88 20.11 1.29
N GLY A 139 -3.09 18.93 1.87
CA GLY A 139 -3.39 18.76 3.31
C GLY A 139 -4.79 18.20 3.56
N GLU A 140 -5.78 18.57 2.74
CA GLU A 140 -7.16 18.09 2.87
C GLU A 140 -7.45 16.88 1.98
N ARG A 141 -6.67 16.66 0.92
CA ARG A 141 -6.83 15.53 -0.03
C ARG A 141 -6.91 14.16 0.64
N ARG A 142 -6.20 14.00 1.77
CA ARG A 142 -6.18 12.74 2.54
C ARG A 142 -7.54 12.35 3.13
N LEU A 143 -8.50 13.27 3.17
CA LEU A 143 -9.88 12.98 3.55
C LEU A 143 -10.64 12.20 2.47
N TYR A 144 -10.16 12.23 1.22
CA TYR A 144 -10.86 11.73 0.05
C TYR A 144 -10.20 10.49 -0.55
N HIS A 145 -8.86 10.48 -0.63
CA HIS A 145 -8.08 9.36 -1.11
C HIS A 145 -6.70 9.29 -0.41
N ASP A 146 -6.09 8.11 -0.40
CA ASP A 146 -4.71 7.94 0.08
C ASP A 146 -3.70 8.25 -1.04
N ASP A 147 -2.41 8.27 -0.70
CA ASP A 147 -1.36 8.43 -1.70
C ASP A 147 -1.32 7.21 -2.65
N ILE A 148 -1.37 7.48 -3.95
CA ILE A 148 -1.34 6.45 -5.00
C ILE A 148 0.00 6.50 -5.72
N SER A 149 0.75 5.41 -5.66
CA SER A 149 1.98 5.21 -6.41
C SER A 149 1.86 3.95 -7.24
N ILE A 150 2.25 4.02 -8.52
CA ILE A 150 2.16 2.90 -9.47
C ILE A 150 3.42 2.88 -10.33
N VAL A 151 4.04 1.71 -10.44
CA VAL A 151 5.10 1.39 -11.38
C VAL A 151 4.64 0.19 -12.20
N ILE A 152 4.61 0.33 -13.52
CA ILE A 152 4.28 -0.76 -14.44
C ILE A 152 5.53 -1.11 -15.23
N ILE A 153 5.99 -2.35 -15.09
CA ILE A 153 7.17 -2.89 -15.77
C ILE A 153 6.69 -3.73 -16.94
N SER A 154 7.01 -3.34 -18.17
CA SER A 154 6.80 -4.20 -19.34
C SER A 154 7.79 -5.36 -19.30
N LEU A 155 7.31 -6.57 -19.48
CA LEU A 155 8.14 -7.76 -19.66
C LEU A 155 8.38 -8.08 -21.15
N GLU A 156 7.69 -7.36 -22.04
CA GLU A 156 7.86 -7.44 -23.50
C GLU A 156 8.88 -6.43 -24.03
N GLY A 157 9.58 -5.69 -23.16
CA GLY A 157 10.64 -4.75 -23.54
C GLY A 157 10.20 -3.33 -23.89
N LYS A 158 8.96 -2.93 -23.57
CA LYS A 158 8.48 -1.55 -23.74
C LYS A 158 8.84 -0.66 -22.54
N ILE A 159 9.18 0.60 -22.79
CA ILE A 159 9.43 1.60 -21.75
C ILE A 159 8.37 2.70 -21.87
N TRP A 160 7.46 2.77 -20.90
CA TRP A 160 6.58 3.92 -20.73
C TRP A 160 7.25 4.93 -19.80
N ARG A 161 7.23 6.22 -20.16
CA ARG A 161 7.74 7.30 -19.32
C ARG A 161 6.58 8.15 -18.85
N SER A 162 6.62 8.56 -17.58
CA SER A 162 5.76 9.65 -17.12
C SER A 162 6.22 10.93 -17.82
N LEU A 163 5.28 11.64 -18.42
CA LEU A 163 5.48 13.04 -18.78
C LEU A 163 5.38 13.80 -17.46
N VAL A 164 6.53 14.07 -16.84
CA VAL A 164 6.63 15.08 -15.79
C VAL A 164 6.68 16.44 -16.48
#